data_AF-A0A2D7QU46-F1
#
_entry.id   AF-A0A2D7QU46-F1
#
_cell.length_a   1.000
_cell.length_b   1.000
_cell.length_c   1.000
_cell.angle_alpha   90.00
_cell.angle_beta   90.00
_cell.angle_gamma   90.00
#
_symmetry.space_group_name_H-M   'P 1'
#
loop_
_entity.id
_entity.type
_entity.pdbx_description
1 polymer ?
#
loop_
_entity_poly.entity_id
_entity_poly.type
_entity_poly.pdbx_seq_one_letter_code
_entity_poly.pdbx_strand_id
1 'polypeptide(L)'
;MLNKHLLDPLLEDSLIYQGTEKSNLLESSKNSVSFKEKPIRFGVIADLHHDLMHDGIDRMKSFLNRISMNPVDAIIQLGDFAYPNAKNADIINLFNQAHEHSLHVIGNHDTDSAHTKQMCLNFWGMPSPYYVQQIGEFTFLVLDGNELGSPTYQGGYPSYISSEQMDWLNEQLEIIEEPIIIISHQPLAGNFAIDNAAEVQSTLERSSDKIILAINGHSHIDEVLNINGISYIHVNSASYYWVGDPYKHDSYSQKIHRNFPWISYTCPYRDSLFAIFTIDLNSRSVEIEGRHSQWVGKSPFDLNYDTPPDLKHNHQITPMIRNRFL
;
A
#
# COMPACT_ATOMS: atom_id res chain seq x y z
N MET A 1 -71.84 -29.58 -7.53
CA MET A 1 -71.74 -31.05 -7.44
C MET A 1 -71.85 -31.46 -5.98
N LEU A 2 -72.73 -32.44 -5.73
CA LEU A 2 -72.98 -33.28 -4.55
C LEU A 2 -72.49 -32.85 -3.14
N ASN A 3 -73.45 -32.39 -2.32
CA ASN A 3 -74.09 -33.04 -1.16
C ASN A 3 -73.36 -34.11 -0.28
N LYS A 4 -73.70 -34.02 1.03
CA LYS A 4 -73.72 -35.04 2.13
C LYS A 4 -72.39 -35.25 2.89
N HIS A 5 -72.30 -35.46 4.22
CA HIS A 5 -73.24 -35.77 5.31
C HIS A 5 -72.50 -35.48 6.66
N LEU A 6 -73.13 -34.82 7.65
CA LEU A 6 -73.58 -35.35 8.96
C LEU A 6 -72.51 -35.78 10.01
N LEU A 7 -72.75 -35.25 11.23
CA LEU A 7 -72.52 -35.80 12.59
C LEU A 7 -71.30 -35.34 13.40
N ASP A 8 -71.63 -34.54 14.42
CA ASP A 8 -70.99 -34.39 15.75
C ASP A 8 -70.84 -35.76 16.46
N PRO A 9 -69.91 -35.96 17.41
CA PRO A 9 -70.20 -35.52 18.80
C PRO A 9 -69.01 -35.22 19.77
N LEU A 10 -69.31 -34.33 20.72
CA LEU A 10 -69.09 -34.40 22.19
C LEU A 10 -67.70 -34.47 22.85
N LEU A 11 -67.53 -33.52 23.80
CA LEU A 11 -66.94 -33.62 25.17
C LEU A 11 -65.43 -33.94 25.26
N GLU A 12 -64.61 -33.44 26.19
CA GLU A 12 -64.77 -32.77 27.49
C GLU A 12 -63.37 -32.27 27.91
N ASP A 13 -63.33 -31.41 28.94
CA ASP A 13 -62.19 -31.18 29.87
C ASP A 13 -60.92 -30.46 29.33
N SER A 14 -60.28 -29.54 30.06
CA SER A 14 -60.33 -29.18 31.47
C SER A 14 -59.66 -27.82 31.72
N LEU A 15 -60.09 -27.23 32.84
CA LEU A 15 -59.62 -26.07 33.57
C LEU A 15 -58.09 -25.84 33.58
N ILE A 16 -57.67 -24.58 33.41
CA ILE A 16 -56.36 -24.07 33.83
C ILE A 16 -56.59 -23.10 34.98
N TYR A 17 -56.07 -23.45 36.17
CA TYR A 17 -55.91 -22.56 37.32
C TYR A 17 -54.45 -22.61 37.79
N GLN A 18 -53.83 -21.43 37.80
CA GLN A 18 -52.77 -20.93 38.70
C GLN A 18 -51.47 -21.72 38.91
N GLY A 19 -50.35 -20.99 38.90
CA GLY A 19 -49.14 -21.42 39.59
C GLY A 19 -47.89 -20.65 39.20
N THR A 20 -47.55 -19.65 40.00
CA THR A 20 -46.25 -18.98 40.08
C THR A 20 -45.11 -19.97 40.33
N GLU A 21 -43.93 -19.79 39.72
CA GLU A 21 -42.65 -19.85 40.44
C GLU A 21 -41.44 -19.41 39.60
N LYS A 22 -40.46 -18.89 40.33
CA LYS A 22 -39.20 -18.26 39.88
C LYS A 22 -38.31 -19.24 39.12
N SER A 23 -37.68 -18.77 38.04
CA SER A 23 -36.38 -19.29 37.60
C SER A 23 -35.39 -18.13 37.47
N ASN A 24 -34.33 -18.23 38.27
CA ASN A 24 -33.10 -17.47 38.11
C ASN A 24 -32.48 -17.84 36.77
N LEU A 25 -32.52 -16.92 35.81
CA LEU A 25 -31.59 -16.97 34.68
C LEU A 25 -30.44 -16.04 35.03
N LEU A 26 -29.30 -16.65 35.34
CA LEU A 26 -28.01 -15.99 35.25
C LEU A 26 -27.87 -15.48 33.81
N GLU A 27 -28.10 -14.18 33.62
CA GLU A 27 -27.55 -13.47 32.47
C GLU A 27 -26.04 -13.64 32.54
N SER A 28 -25.50 -14.45 31.63
CA SER A 28 -24.10 -14.35 31.28
C SER A 28 -23.92 -12.98 30.65
N SER A 29 -23.59 -11.99 31.49
CA SER A 29 -22.91 -10.79 31.04
C SER A 29 -21.59 -11.25 30.43
N LYS A 30 -21.63 -11.60 29.13
CA LYS A 30 -20.46 -11.43 28.29
C LYS A 30 -20.14 -9.95 28.45
N ASN A 31 -19.17 -9.66 29.31
CA ASN A 31 -18.44 -8.41 29.25
C ASN A 31 -17.95 -8.34 27.81
N SER A 32 -18.69 -7.65 26.94
CA SER A 32 -18.11 -7.07 25.75
C SER A 32 -17.09 -6.09 26.28
N VAL A 33 -15.87 -6.57 26.44
CA VAL A 33 -14.73 -5.69 26.49
C VAL A 33 -14.73 -5.01 25.13
N SER A 34 -15.38 -3.83 25.04
CA SER A 34 -15.20 -2.98 23.88
C SER A 34 -13.79 -2.42 24.01
N PHE A 35 -12.82 -3.15 23.46
CA PHE A 35 -11.64 -2.48 22.98
C PHE A 35 -12.18 -1.52 21.91
N LYS A 36 -12.15 -0.22 22.19
CA LYS A 36 -12.21 0.76 21.11
C LYS A 36 -10.87 0.60 20.41
N GLU A 37 -10.83 -0.29 19.42
CA GLU A 37 -9.67 -0.48 18.54
C GLU A 37 -9.33 0.91 18.02
N LYS A 38 -8.19 1.44 18.43
CA LYS A 38 -7.77 2.78 18.02
C LYS A 38 -7.40 2.70 16.53
N PRO A 39 -7.77 3.69 15.71
CA PRO A 39 -7.34 3.71 14.33
C PRO A 39 -5.81 3.64 14.26
N ILE A 40 -5.27 2.80 13.37
CA ILE A 40 -3.84 2.82 13.06
C ILE A 40 -3.58 3.91 12.03
N ARG A 41 -2.48 4.63 12.22
CA ARG A 41 -2.04 5.68 11.30
C ARG A 41 -0.62 5.40 10.83
N PHE A 42 -0.34 5.57 9.56
CA PHE A 42 1.01 5.41 9.04
C PHE A 42 1.33 6.40 7.92
N GLY A 43 2.54 6.92 7.95
CA GLY A 43 3.08 7.80 6.92
C GLY A 43 3.67 6.99 5.77
N VAL A 44 3.34 7.33 4.52
CA VAL A 44 3.80 6.60 3.33
C VAL A 44 4.46 7.55 2.35
N ILE A 45 5.67 7.18 1.91
CA ILE A 45 6.41 7.85 0.83
C ILE A 45 6.88 6.79 -0.17
N ALA A 46 6.83 7.08 -1.47
CA ALA A 46 7.23 6.15 -2.53
C ALA A 46 8.19 6.83 -3.51
N ASP A 47 9.13 6.08 -4.09
CA ASP A 47 9.93 6.54 -5.24
C ASP A 47 10.61 7.90 -5.00
N LEU A 48 11.32 8.02 -3.88
CA LEU A 48 12.07 9.22 -3.54
C LEU A 48 13.18 9.48 -4.56
N HIS A 49 13.80 8.41 -5.06
CA HIS A 49 14.90 8.41 -6.01
C HIS A 49 16.00 9.41 -5.63
N HIS A 50 16.52 9.30 -4.40
CA HIS A 50 17.49 10.24 -3.85
C HIS A 50 18.70 10.48 -4.77
N ASP A 51 19.17 9.42 -5.45
CA ASP A 51 20.33 9.49 -6.32
C ASP A 51 20.05 10.08 -7.72
N LEU A 52 18.79 10.12 -8.15
CA LEU A 52 18.38 10.73 -9.42
C LEU A 52 17.92 12.17 -9.23
N MET A 53 17.30 12.49 -8.09
CA MET A 53 16.80 13.82 -7.79
C MET A 53 17.79 14.68 -7.03
N HIS A 54 17.85 15.96 -7.40
CA HIS A 54 18.78 16.92 -6.83
C HIS A 54 18.50 17.33 -5.37
N ASP A 55 17.29 17.08 -4.85
CA ASP A 55 16.73 17.63 -3.62
C ASP A 55 16.16 16.56 -2.66
N GLY A 56 16.56 15.29 -2.79
CA GLY A 56 15.97 14.17 -2.03
C GLY A 56 15.99 14.32 -0.49
N ILE A 57 17.03 14.95 0.09
CA ILE A 57 17.09 15.24 1.53
C ILE A 57 15.98 16.20 1.95
N ASP A 58 15.72 17.26 1.18
CA ASP A 58 14.70 18.25 1.51
C ASP A 58 13.29 17.68 1.34
N ARG A 59 13.10 16.80 0.36
CA ARG A 59 11.88 16.00 0.20
C ARG A 59 11.62 15.10 1.40
N MET A 60 12.63 14.35 1.85
CA MET A 60 12.53 13.52 3.06
C MET A 60 12.22 14.35 4.30
N LYS A 61 12.89 15.49 4.50
CA LYS A 61 12.59 16.40 5.62
C LYS A 61 11.16 16.93 5.57
N SER A 62 10.62 17.23 4.39
CA SER A 62 9.21 17.64 4.23
C SER A 62 8.26 16.53 4.71
N PHE A 63 8.53 15.27 4.35
CA PHE A 63 7.79 14.11 4.84
C PHE A 63 7.85 14.02 6.37
N LEU A 64 9.04 13.97 6.94
CA LEU A 64 9.22 13.82 8.39
C LEU A 64 8.64 15.01 9.19
N ASN A 65 8.68 16.22 8.65
CA ASN A 65 8.02 17.38 9.26
C ASN A 65 6.50 17.22 9.29
N ARG A 66 5.87 16.63 8.25
CA ARG A 66 4.43 16.34 8.29
C ARG A 66 4.12 15.30 9.36
N ILE A 67 4.94 14.24 9.43
CA ILE A 67 4.75 13.15 10.39
C ILE A 67 4.94 13.64 11.84
N SER A 68 5.91 14.51 12.11
CA SER A 68 6.10 15.06 13.46
C SER A 68 4.93 15.94 13.92
N MET A 69 4.26 16.64 12.99
CA MET A 69 3.05 17.41 13.27
C MET A 69 1.77 16.56 13.36
N ASN A 70 1.81 15.34 12.83
CA ASN A 70 0.66 14.43 12.76
C ASN A 70 1.13 13.04 13.18
N PRO A 71 1.18 12.76 14.51
CA PRO A 71 1.69 11.50 15.01
C PRO A 71 1.03 10.29 14.34
N VAL A 72 1.88 9.35 13.95
CA VAL A 72 1.55 8.08 13.30
C VAL A 72 2.15 6.93 14.12
N ASP A 73 1.70 5.72 13.85
CA ASP A 73 2.18 4.48 14.47
C ASP A 73 3.28 3.80 13.63
N ALA A 74 3.46 4.22 12.39
CA ALA A 74 4.55 3.73 11.52
C ALA A 74 4.90 4.73 10.41
N ILE A 75 6.11 4.60 9.86
CA ILE A 75 6.47 5.20 8.57
C ILE A 75 6.92 4.11 7.61
N ILE A 76 6.58 4.28 6.33
CA ILE A 76 6.81 3.29 5.29
C ILE A 76 7.39 4.00 4.08
N GLN A 77 8.53 3.49 3.58
CA GLN A 77 9.04 3.85 2.27
C GLN A 77 8.77 2.68 1.30
N LEU A 78 8.10 2.94 0.18
CA LEU A 78 7.60 1.93 -0.75
C LEU A 78 8.59 1.53 -1.87
N GLY A 79 9.90 1.67 -1.62
CA GLY A 79 10.95 1.35 -2.58
C GLY A 79 11.32 2.52 -3.48
N ASP A 80 12.40 2.31 -4.24
CA ASP A 80 13.07 3.32 -5.06
C ASP A 80 13.46 4.54 -4.20
N PHE A 81 14.11 4.25 -3.09
CA PHE A 81 14.41 5.19 -2.03
C PHE A 81 15.74 5.90 -2.25
N ALA A 82 16.83 5.16 -2.09
CA ALA A 82 18.21 5.65 -2.14
C ALA A 82 19.17 4.47 -2.25
N TYR A 83 20.22 4.59 -3.05
CA TYR A 83 21.19 3.50 -3.18
C TYR A 83 21.80 3.12 -1.83
N PRO A 84 21.93 1.81 -1.51
CA PRO A 84 22.37 1.33 -0.20
C PRO A 84 23.89 1.42 -0.07
N ASN A 85 24.40 2.63 0.16
CA ASN A 85 25.82 2.89 0.32
C ASN A 85 26.10 4.02 1.32
N ALA A 86 27.38 4.18 1.69
CA ALA A 86 27.81 5.14 2.70
C ALA A 86 27.58 6.61 2.33
N LYS A 87 27.51 6.96 1.04
CA LYS A 87 27.21 8.33 0.59
C LYS A 87 25.79 8.73 0.98
N ASN A 88 24.88 7.76 1.02
CA ASN A 88 23.47 7.96 1.35
C ASN A 88 23.16 7.68 2.83
N ALA A 89 24.18 7.49 3.67
CA ALA A 89 24.00 7.20 5.10
C ALA A 89 23.12 8.25 5.80
N ASP A 90 23.27 9.53 5.45
CA ASP A 90 22.49 10.60 6.07
C ASP A 90 20.98 10.46 5.80
N ILE A 91 20.57 10.17 4.57
CA ILE A 91 19.14 10.04 4.24
C ILE A 91 18.54 8.74 4.79
N ILE A 92 19.32 7.66 4.77
CA ILE A 92 18.92 6.36 5.33
C ILE A 92 18.74 6.51 6.84
N ASN A 93 19.71 7.06 7.55
CA ASN A 93 19.60 7.32 8.98
C ASN A 93 18.46 8.27 9.32
N LEU A 94 18.23 9.30 8.49
CA LEU A 94 17.13 10.23 8.68
C LEU A 94 15.77 9.54 8.67
N PHE A 95 15.55 8.57 7.77
CA PHE A 95 14.33 7.76 7.77
C PHE A 95 14.31 6.79 8.96
N ASN A 96 15.37 5.97 9.13
CA ASN A 96 15.42 4.93 10.16
C ASN A 96 15.22 5.45 11.59
N GLN A 97 15.71 6.65 11.88
CA GLN A 97 15.64 7.25 13.22
C GLN A 97 14.37 8.07 13.44
N ALA A 98 13.55 8.28 12.41
CA ALA A 98 12.37 9.11 12.52
C ALA A 98 11.21 8.43 13.26
N HIS A 99 11.18 7.09 13.27
CA HIS A 99 10.16 6.32 13.95
C HIS A 99 10.69 4.94 14.38
N GLU A 100 10.21 4.39 15.50
CA GLU A 100 10.59 3.03 15.94
C GLU A 100 10.12 1.95 14.96
N HIS A 101 8.97 2.18 14.33
CA HIS A 101 8.42 1.38 13.24
C HIS A 101 8.68 2.07 11.90
N SER A 102 9.91 1.94 11.39
CA SER A 102 10.33 2.42 10.08
C SER A 102 10.46 1.24 9.11
N LEU A 103 9.49 1.07 8.22
CA LEU A 103 9.38 -0.07 7.33
C LEU A 103 9.96 0.28 5.96
N HIS A 104 10.80 -0.62 5.46
CA HIS A 104 11.37 -0.53 4.12
C HIS A 104 10.78 -1.57 3.19
N VAL A 105 10.62 -1.17 1.93
CA VAL A 105 10.37 -2.03 0.78
C VAL A 105 11.52 -1.80 -0.20
N ILE A 106 12.00 -2.85 -0.87
CA ILE A 106 13.05 -2.71 -1.89
C ILE A 106 12.36 -2.42 -3.23
N GLY A 107 12.75 -1.34 -3.90
CA GLY A 107 12.38 -1.08 -5.28
C GLY A 107 13.46 -1.50 -6.27
N ASN A 108 13.11 -1.49 -7.56
CA ASN A 108 14.00 -1.99 -8.59
C ASN A 108 15.25 -1.10 -8.76
N HIS A 109 15.12 0.21 -8.60
CA HIS A 109 16.22 1.16 -8.69
C HIS A 109 17.13 1.13 -7.46
N ASP A 110 16.72 0.57 -6.32
CA ASP A 110 17.60 0.47 -5.15
C ASP A 110 18.78 -0.50 -5.37
N THR A 111 18.68 -1.36 -6.37
CA THR A 111 19.75 -2.29 -6.79
C THR A 111 20.52 -1.83 -8.04
N ASP A 112 20.28 -0.61 -8.51
CA ASP A 112 21.06 -0.03 -9.60
C ASP A 112 22.53 0.20 -9.23
N SER A 113 23.35 0.55 -10.21
CA SER A 113 24.75 0.94 -9.98
C SER A 113 25.56 -0.12 -9.21
N ALA A 114 25.30 -1.40 -9.49
CA ALA A 114 25.92 -2.58 -8.90
C ALA A 114 25.62 -2.80 -7.40
N HIS A 115 24.55 -2.20 -6.87
CA HIS A 115 24.06 -2.53 -5.54
C HIS A 115 23.25 -3.85 -5.56
N THR A 116 22.96 -4.39 -4.39
CA THR A 116 22.24 -5.67 -4.26
C THR A 116 21.18 -5.58 -3.16
N LYS A 117 20.20 -6.49 -3.19
CA LYS A 117 19.23 -6.63 -2.10
C LYS A 117 19.91 -6.81 -0.75
N GLN A 118 20.99 -7.62 -0.68
CA GLN A 118 21.76 -7.80 0.56
C GLN A 118 22.36 -6.49 1.08
N MET A 119 22.79 -5.58 0.18
CA MET A 119 23.25 -4.26 0.60
C MET A 119 22.09 -3.43 1.15
N CYS A 120 20.89 -3.48 0.56
CA CYS A 120 19.69 -2.84 1.12
C CYS A 120 19.43 -3.35 2.54
N LEU A 121 19.44 -4.66 2.76
CA LEU A 121 19.25 -5.26 4.10
C LEU A 121 20.28 -4.71 5.10
N ASN A 122 21.56 -4.68 4.71
CA ASN A 122 22.64 -4.27 5.61
C ASN A 122 22.65 -2.77 5.90
N PHE A 123 22.46 -1.91 4.88
CA PHE A 123 22.55 -0.46 5.04
C PHE A 123 21.28 0.14 5.64
N TRP A 124 20.10 -0.38 5.29
CA TRP A 124 18.85 0.13 5.80
C TRP A 124 18.39 -0.59 7.08
N GLY A 125 18.98 -1.74 7.41
CA GLY A 125 18.61 -2.50 8.61
C GLY A 125 17.33 -3.32 8.45
N MET A 126 17.05 -3.80 7.23
CA MET A 126 15.88 -4.64 6.97
C MET A 126 16.11 -6.07 7.46
N PRO A 127 15.08 -6.76 8.00
CA PRO A 127 15.21 -8.15 8.45
C PRO A 127 15.38 -9.13 7.29
N SER A 128 14.66 -8.90 6.18
CA SER A 128 14.67 -9.70 4.94
C SER A 128 14.01 -8.91 3.81
N PRO A 129 14.12 -9.34 2.53
CA PRO A 129 13.51 -8.62 1.41
C PRO A 129 11.97 -8.55 1.47
N TYR A 130 11.36 -9.59 2.02
CA TYR A 130 9.94 -9.70 2.36
C TYR A 130 9.82 -10.17 3.81
N TYR A 131 8.86 -9.65 4.56
CA TYR A 131 8.73 -9.91 6.00
C TYR A 131 7.34 -9.56 6.53
N VAL A 132 7.08 -10.01 7.76
CA VAL A 132 5.89 -9.65 8.54
C VAL A 132 6.30 -8.74 9.68
N GLN A 133 5.55 -7.66 9.88
CA GLN A 133 5.68 -6.76 11.03
C GLN A 133 4.31 -6.49 11.64
N GLN A 134 4.11 -6.92 12.89
CA GLN A 134 2.91 -6.59 13.64
C GLN A 134 3.07 -5.23 14.34
N ILE A 135 2.08 -4.35 14.20
CA ILE A 135 2.04 -3.03 14.84
C ILE A 135 0.61 -2.82 15.36
N GLY A 136 0.47 -2.78 16.68
CA GLY A 136 -0.85 -2.81 17.31
C GLY A 136 -1.61 -4.07 16.91
N GLU A 137 -2.84 -3.88 16.42
CA GLU A 137 -3.73 -4.96 15.99
C GLU A 137 -3.62 -5.26 14.49
N PHE A 138 -2.65 -4.68 13.79
CA PHE A 138 -2.48 -4.83 12.35
C PHE A 138 -1.20 -5.56 12.02
N THR A 139 -1.28 -6.37 10.96
CA THR A 139 -0.13 -7.06 10.38
C THR A 139 0.24 -6.43 9.04
N PHE A 140 1.45 -5.89 8.97
CA PHE A 140 2.06 -5.37 7.76
C PHE A 140 2.84 -6.50 7.10
N LEU A 141 2.42 -6.91 5.91
CA LEU A 141 3.03 -8.00 5.16
C LEU A 141 3.72 -7.41 3.93
N VAL A 142 5.04 -7.29 4.02
CA VAL A 142 5.90 -6.70 2.99
C VAL A 142 6.38 -7.78 2.04
N LEU A 143 6.19 -7.56 0.75
CA LEU A 143 6.54 -8.44 -0.36
C LEU A 143 7.64 -7.80 -1.23
N ASP A 144 8.49 -8.66 -1.78
CA ASP A 144 9.52 -8.30 -2.74
C ASP A 144 9.06 -8.69 -4.16
N GLY A 145 8.59 -7.71 -4.93
CA GLY A 145 8.19 -7.91 -6.32
C GLY A 145 9.35 -7.90 -7.32
N ASN A 146 10.61 -7.81 -6.87
CA ASN A 146 11.80 -7.74 -7.72
C ASN A 146 12.46 -9.11 -7.91
N GLU A 147 11.75 -10.23 -7.74
CA GLU A 147 12.38 -11.54 -7.84
C GLU A 147 12.60 -11.97 -9.30
N LEU A 148 13.60 -12.82 -9.50
CA LEU A 148 13.83 -13.47 -10.78
C LEU A 148 12.90 -14.69 -10.91
N GLY A 149 12.81 -15.23 -12.13
CA GLY A 149 12.12 -16.50 -12.39
C GLY A 149 10.82 -16.36 -13.18
N SER A 150 10.43 -15.16 -13.57
CA SER A 150 9.29 -14.97 -14.47
C SER A 150 9.52 -15.68 -15.82
N PRO A 151 8.57 -16.51 -16.28
CA PRO A 151 8.63 -17.16 -17.60
C PRO A 151 8.39 -16.18 -18.75
N THR A 152 7.86 -14.99 -18.48
CA THR A 152 7.54 -13.96 -19.47
C THR A 152 8.55 -12.82 -19.47
N TYR A 153 9.62 -12.91 -18.69
CA TYR A 153 10.64 -11.88 -18.58
C TYR A 153 11.34 -11.64 -19.93
N GLN A 154 11.25 -10.41 -20.42
CA GLN A 154 11.81 -10.00 -21.73
C GLN A 154 13.00 -9.03 -21.60
N GLY A 155 13.47 -8.78 -20.38
CA GLY A 155 14.53 -7.81 -20.08
C GLY A 155 14.03 -6.63 -19.25
N GLY A 156 14.95 -5.78 -18.80
CA GLY A 156 14.65 -4.67 -17.89
C GLY A 156 14.84 -5.07 -16.43
N TYR A 157 13.97 -4.57 -15.56
CA TYR A 157 13.96 -4.95 -14.15
C TYR A 157 13.11 -6.20 -13.94
N PRO A 158 13.52 -7.13 -13.05
CA PRO A 158 12.66 -8.23 -12.64
C PRO A 158 11.37 -7.70 -12.00
N SER A 159 10.24 -8.35 -12.30
CA SER A 159 8.91 -7.97 -11.82
C SER A 159 8.09 -9.23 -11.58
N TYR A 160 8.36 -9.91 -10.47
CA TYR A 160 7.85 -11.26 -10.18
C TYR A 160 7.96 -11.59 -8.69
N ILE A 161 7.07 -12.45 -8.20
CA ILE A 161 7.18 -13.10 -6.90
C ILE A 161 7.45 -14.59 -7.15
N SER A 162 8.57 -15.09 -6.63
CA SER A 162 9.03 -16.47 -6.80
C SER A 162 8.12 -17.49 -6.13
N SER A 163 8.25 -18.77 -6.50
CA SER A 163 7.52 -19.86 -5.84
C SER A 163 7.83 -19.95 -4.35
N GLU A 164 9.08 -19.67 -3.94
CA GLU A 164 9.48 -19.67 -2.53
C GLU A 164 8.75 -18.58 -1.74
N GLN A 165 8.68 -17.36 -2.28
CA GLN A 165 7.94 -16.28 -1.64
C GLN A 165 6.42 -16.52 -1.71
N MET A 166 5.90 -17.17 -2.77
CA MET A 166 4.49 -17.58 -2.84
C MET A 166 4.14 -18.61 -1.76
N ASP A 167 4.97 -19.63 -1.55
CA ASP A 167 4.79 -20.63 -0.50
C ASP A 167 4.82 -19.95 0.88
N TRP A 168 5.79 -19.07 1.11
CA TRP A 168 5.85 -18.26 2.33
C TRP A 168 4.60 -17.40 2.53
N LEU A 169 4.12 -16.71 1.48
CA LEU A 169 2.92 -15.87 1.53
C LEU A 169 1.68 -16.72 1.89
N ASN A 170 1.55 -17.91 1.32
CA ASN A 170 0.48 -18.85 1.66
C ASN A 170 0.50 -19.20 3.14
N GLU A 171 1.66 -19.59 3.66
CA GLU A 171 1.81 -19.92 5.09
C GLU A 171 1.45 -18.72 5.98
N GLN A 172 1.91 -17.51 5.64
CA GLN A 172 1.59 -16.32 6.42
C GLN A 172 0.09 -16.02 6.43
N LEU A 173 -0.58 -16.09 5.27
CA LEU A 173 -2.02 -15.83 5.18
C LEU A 173 -2.87 -16.86 5.94
N GLU A 174 -2.38 -18.09 6.09
CA GLU A 174 -3.06 -19.12 6.89
C GLU A 174 -2.96 -18.86 8.39
N ILE A 175 -1.81 -18.37 8.87
CA ILE A 175 -1.56 -18.21 10.31
C ILE A 175 -1.92 -16.83 10.87
N ILE A 176 -1.93 -15.78 10.06
CA ILE A 176 -2.26 -14.42 10.52
C ILE A 176 -3.76 -14.32 10.74
N GLU A 177 -4.19 -13.95 11.94
CA GLU A 177 -5.60 -13.75 12.29
C GLU A 177 -5.98 -12.26 12.27
N GLU A 178 -4.99 -11.39 12.45
CA GLU A 178 -5.13 -9.93 12.47
C GLU A 178 -5.44 -9.33 11.08
N PRO A 179 -6.05 -8.13 11.02
CA PRO A 179 -6.15 -7.33 9.82
C PRO A 179 -4.81 -7.10 9.11
N ILE A 180 -4.78 -7.34 7.79
CA ILE A 180 -3.55 -7.35 6.99
C ILE A 180 -3.48 -6.15 6.07
N ILE A 181 -2.31 -5.50 6.03
CA ILE A 181 -1.93 -4.51 5.04
C ILE A 181 -0.83 -5.13 4.17
N ILE A 182 -1.12 -5.32 2.89
CA ILE A 182 -0.15 -5.85 1.92
C ILE A 182 0.68 -4.70 1.37
N ILE A 183 1.99 -4.88 1.30
CA ILE A 183 2.92 -3.85 0.86
C ILE A 183 3.88 -4.44 -0.17
N SER A 184 4.04 -3.78 -1.30
CA SER A 184 5.05 -4.14 -2.30
C SER A 184 5.57 -2.88 -3.00
N HIS A 185 6.73 -2.95 -3.66
CA HIS A 185 7.16 -1.85 -4.52
C HIS A 185 6.42 -1.93 -5.86
N GLN A 186 6.55 -3.06 -6.55
CA GLN A 186 5.81 -3.36 -7.76
C GLN A 186 4.32 -3.49 -7.48
N PRO A 187 3.45 -3.03 -8.38
CA PRO A 187 2.02 -3.24 -8.26
C PRO A 187 1.68 -4.74 -8.31
N LEU A 188 0.74 -5.15 -7.44
CA LEU A 188 0.15 -6.49 -7.50
C LEU A 188 -1.10 -6.52 -8.38
N ALA A 189 -1.57 -5.36 -8.82
CA ALA A 189 -2.74 -5.15 -9.67
C ALA A 189 -2.56 -3.88 -10.50
N GLY A 190 -3.32 -3.75 -11.59
CA GLY A 190 -3.34 -2.51 -12.38
C GLY A 190 -2.16 -2.33 -13.33
N ASN A 191 -1.89 -1.06 -13.63
CA ASN A 191 -0.81 -0.68 -14.53
C ASN A 191 0.56 -1.09 -13.96
N PHE A 192 1.40 -1.70 -14.79
CA PHE A 192 2.76 -2.17 -14.44
C PHE A 192 2.80 -3.28 -13.39
N ALA A 193 1.71 -4.05 -13.21
CA ALA A 193 1.69 -5.14 -12.27
C ALA A 193 2.73 -6.23 -12.59
N ILE A 194 3.20 -6.93 -11.54
CA ILE A 194 4.12 -8.06 -11.66
C ILE A 194 3.62 -9.15 -12.61
N ASP A 195 4.56 -9.93 -13.17
CA ASP A 195 4.28 -10.90 -14.21
C ASP A 195 3.32 -12.02 -13.77
N ASN A 196 3.34 -12.41 -12.48
CA ASN A 196 2.38 -13.35 -11.88
C ASN A 196 1.30 -12.69 -11.01
N ALA A 197 0.90 -11.45 -11.32
CA ALA A 197 -0.11 -10.72 -10.57
C ALA A 197 -1.42 -11.51 -10.38
N ALA A 198 -1.88 -12.25 -11.39
CA ALA A 198 -3.10 -13.06 -11.29
C ALA A 198 -2.99 -14.19 -10.25
N GLU A 199 -1.82 -14.83 -10.13
CA GLU A 199 -1.56 -15.88 -9.14
C GLU A 199 -1.53 -15.30 -7.73
N VAL A 200 -0.84 -14.18 -7.56
CA VAL A 200 -0.74 -13.46 -6.28
C VAL A 200 -2.12 -12.97 -5.84
N GLN A 201 -2.88 -12.32 -6.73
CA GLN A 201 -4.25 -11.86 -6.46
C GLN A 201 -5.16 -13.01 -6.04
N SER A 202 -5.11 -14.16 -6.73
CA SER A 202 -5.89 -15.35 -6.36
C SER A 202 -5.52 -15.88 -4.97
N THR A 203 -4.26 -15.73 -4.58
CA THR A 203 -3.79 -16.09 -3.23
C THR A 203 -4.29 -15.12 -2.17
N LEU A 204 -4.20 -13.82 -2.43
CA LEU A 204 -4.69 -12.78 -1.52
C LEU A 204 -6.22 -12.85 -1.36
N GLU A 205 -6.97 -13.10 -2.42
CA GLU A 205 -8.43 -13.18 -2.40
C GLU A 205 -8.96 -14.20 -1.38
N ARG A 206 -8.25 -15.31 -1.16
CA ARG A 206 -8.61 -16.33 -0.16
C ARG A 206 -8.61 -15.83 1.27
N SER A 207 -7.95 -14.70 1.54
CA SER A 207 -7.91 -14.00 2.83
C SER A 207 -8.41 -12.55 2.72
N SER A 208 -9.24 -12.25 1.71
CA SER A 208 -9.79 -10.90 1.46
C SER A 208 -10.65 -10.37 2.61
N ASP A 209 -11.14 -11.24 3.50
CA ASP A 209 -11.86 -10.86 4.71
C ASP A 209 -10.94 -10.23 5.78
N LYS A 210 -9.65 -10.56 5.75
CA LYS A 210 -8.62 -10.03 6.65
C LYS A 210 -7.80 -8.91 6.00
N ILE A 211 -7.65 -8.91 4.68
CA ILE A 211 -6.85 -7.90 3.96
C ILE A 211 -7.64 -6.59 3.86
N ILE A 212 -7.11 -5.53 4.45
CA ILE A 212 -7.71 -4.19 4.40
C ILE A 212 -7.39 -3.49 3.08
N LEU A 213 -6.12 -3.52 2.68
CA LEU A 213 -5.64 -2.89 1.46
C LEU A 213 -4.28 -3.46 1.04
N ALA A 214 -3.94 -3.26 -0.23
CA ALA A 214 -2.60 -3.45 -0.77
C ALA A 214 -2.07 -2.10 -1.30
N ILE A 215 -0.85 -1.71 -0.92
CA ILE A 215 -0.21 -0.46 -1.39
C ILE A 215 1.09 -0.73 -2.12
N ASN A 216 1.34 0.08 -3.15
CA ASN A 216 2.57 0.03 -3.94
C ASN A 216 3.08 1.40 -4.40
N GLY A 217 4.35 1.46 -4.77
CA GLY A 217 5.00 2.59 -5.46
C GLY A 217 5.13 2.33 -6.96
N HIS A 218 6.34 2.51 -7.51
CA HIS A 218 6.84 2.06 -8.82
C HIS A 218 6.21 2.74 -10.05
N SER A 219 4.89 2.74 -10.10
CA SER A 219 4.08 3.19 -11.23
C SER A 219 4.04 4.72 -11.41
N HIS A 220 4.43 5.48 -10.39
CA HIS A 220 4.44 6.96 -10.36
C HIS A 220 3.07 7.58 -10.69
N ILE A 221 1.98 6.91 -10.30
CA ILE A 221 0.61 7.37 -10.53
C ILE A 221 -0.20 7.41 -9.23
N ASP A 222 -1.28 8.19 -9.24
CA ASP A 222 -2.27 8.22 -8.17
C ASP A 222 -3.52 7.42 -8.60
N GLU A 223 -3.63 6.16 -8.17
CA GLU A 223 -4.72 5.26 -8.59
C GLU A 223 -5.21 4.38 -7.42
N VAL A 224 -6.50 4.03 -7.45
CA VAL A 224 -7.11 2.99 -6.60
C VAL A 224 -7.90 2.05 -7.49
N LEU A 225 -7.70 0.75 -7.29
CA LEU A 225 -8.42 -0.32 -7.93
C LEU A 225 -9.09 -1.16 -6.86
N ASN A 226 -10.28 -1.66 -7.14
CA ASN A 226 -10.94 -2.65 -6.29
C ASN A 226 -11.08 -3.94 -7.07
N ILE A 227 -10.36 -4.97 -6.64
CA ILE A 227 -10.35 -6.28 -7.29
C ILE A 227 -10.67 -7.32 -6.23
N ASN A 228 -11.73 -8.09 -6.46
CA ASN A 228 -12.16 -9.20 -5.60
C ASN A 228 -12.21 -8.87 -4.10
N GLY A 229 -12.72 -7.67 -3.78
CA GLY A 229 -12.89 -7.20 -2.40
C GLY A 229 -11.67 -6.55 -1.76
N ILE A 230 -10.53 -6.46 -2.47
CA ILE A 230 -9.30 -5.82 -1.99
C ILE A 230 -9.08 -4.50 -2.72
N SER A 231 -8.82 -3.43 -1.96
CA SER A 231 -8.37 -2.16 -2.51
C SER A 231 -6.86 -2.17 -2.76
N TYR A 232 -6.46 -2.01 -4.02
CA TYR A 232 -5.08 -1.84 -4.45
C TYR A 232 -4.81 -0.36 -4.73
N ILE A 233 -3.80 0.21 -4.07
CA ILE A 233 -3.54 1.64 -4.08
C ILE A 233 -2.13 1.88 -4.61
N HIS A 234 -2.06 2.53 -5.77
CA HIS A 234 -0.82 3.05 -6.30
C HIS A 234 -0.58 4.41 -5.63
N VAL A 235 0.47 4.46 -4.81
CA VAL A 235 0.94 5.67 -4.16
C VAL A 235 1.91 6.36 -5.11
N ASN A 236 1.57 7.60 -5.48
CA ASN A 236 2.35 8.36 -6.43
C ASN A 236 3.77 8.66 -5.90
N SER A 237 4.72 8.81 -6.83
CA SER A 237 6.11 9.11 -6.51
C SER A 237 6.23 10.40 -5.69
N ALA A 238 7.18 10.42 -4.77
CA ALA A 238 7.53 11.63 -4.01
C ALA A 238 8.19 12.71 -4.87
N SER A 239 8.63 12.35 -6.07
CA SER A 239 9.65 13.10 -6.80
C SER A 239 9.21 13.56 -8.18
N TYR A 240 8.69 12.67 -9.02
CA TYR A 240 8.41 12.99 -10.41
C TYR A 240 7.48 11.97 -11.09
N TYR A 241 7.10 12.25 -12.34
CA TYR A 241 6.60 11.27 -13.29
C TYR A 241 7.68 10.96 -14.35
N TRP A 242 7.99 9.69 -14.61
CA TRP A 242 8.96 9.30 -15.63
C TRP A 242 8.33 9.36 -17.04
N VAL A 243 8.92 10.15 -17.94
CA VAL A 243 8.46 10.26 -19.35
C VAL A 243 9.39 9.53 -20.32
N GLY A 244 10.65 9.29 -19.97
CA GLY A 244 11.57 8.51 -20.79
C GLY A 244 12.22 9.27 -21.95
N ASP A 245 13.07 8.57 -22.70
CA ASP A 245 14.02 9.13 -23.67
C ASP A 245 13.39 10.02 -24.75
N PRO A 246 12.25 9.65 -25.39
CA PRO A 246 11.66 10.46 -26.47
C PRO A 246 11.15 11.84 -26.00
N TYR A 247 10.96 12.02 -24.70
CA TYR A 247 10.35 13.21 -24.09
C TYR A 247 11.33 14.00 -23.23
N LYS A 248 12.64 13.78 -23.43
CA LYS A 248 13.69 14.51 -22.74
C LYS A 248 13.52 16.01 -22.87
N HIS A 249 13.61 16.71 -21.74
CA HIS A 249 13.51 18.15 -21.71
C HIS A 249 14.17 18.75 -20.47
N ASP A 250 14.41 20.06 -20.51
CA ASP A 250 14.96 20.77 -19.38
C ASP A 250 13.84 21.27 -18.45
N SER A 251 13.73 20.70 -17.25
CA SER A 251 12.85 21.16 -16.16
C SER A 251 13.54 22.10 -15.14
N TYR A 252 14.87 22.01 -14.98
CA TYR A 252 15.67 22.84 -14.09
C TYR A 252 16.83 23.54 -14.81
N SER A 253 17.66 24.26 -14.05
CA SER A 253 18.87 24.89 -14.58
C SER A 253 19.85 23.87 -15.18
N GLN A 254 20.64 24.29 -16.17
CA GLN A 254 21.68 23.47 -16.79
C GLN A 254 22.72 22.91 -15.80
N LYS A 255 22.94 23.59 -14.67
CA LYS A 255 23.81 23.09 -13.60
C LYS A 255 23.22 21.84 -12.93
N ILE A 256 21.91 21.84 -12.69
CA ILE A 256 21.21 20.68 -12.10
C ILE A 256 21.22 19.53 -13.09
N HIS A 257 20.80 19.73 -14.34
CA HIS A 257 20.79 18.66 -15.36
C HIS A 257 22.16 18.04 -15.61
N ARG A 258 23.25 18.82 -15.52
CA ARG A 258 24.61 18.27 -15.63
C ARG A 258 24.97 17.34 -14.47
N ASN A 259 24.54 17.66 -13.26
CA ASN A 259 24.85 16.89 -12.06
C ASN A 259 23.86 15.71 -11.86
N PHE A 260 22.65 15.85 -12.39
CA PHE A 260 21.54 14.89 -12.26
C PHE A 260 20.91 14.65 -13.65
N PRO A 261 21.61 13.95 -14.55
CA PRO A 261 21.22 13.85 -15.97
C PRO A 261 19.89 13.12 -16.19
N TRP A 262 19.53 12.20 -15.29
CA TRP A 262 18.27 11.46 -15.36
C TRP A 262 17.03 12.33 -15.16
N ILE A 263 17.16 13.52 -14.55
CA ILE A 263 16.05 14.46 -14.39
C ILE A 263 15.46 14.87 -15.75
N SER A 264 16.27 14.91 -16.81
CA SER A 264 15.80 15.21 -18.17
C SER A 264 14.73 14.24 -18.69
N TYR A 265 14.67 13.02 -18.16
CA TYR A 265 13.71 11.96 -18.52
C TYR A 265 12.41 12.03 -17.71
N THR A 266 12.25 13.07 -16.88
CA THR A 266 11.18 13.16 -15.88
C THR A 266 10.39 14.45 -16.05
N CYS A 267 9.13 14.44 -15.62
CA CYS A 267 8.36 15.62 -15.28
C CYS A 267 8.36 15.76 -13.74
N PRO A 268 9.20 16.62 -13.15
CA PRO A 268 9.37 16.68 -11.70
C PRO A 268 8.20 17.36 -10.98
N TYR A 269 7.97 16.96 -9.74
CA TYR A 269 7.08 17.65 -8.81
C TYR A 269 7.84 18.72 -8.04
N ARG A 270 7.27 19.93 -7.90
CA ARG A 270 7.89 21.03 -7.15
C ARG A 270 8.06 20.66 -5.68
N ASP A 271 6.97 20.24 -5.06
CA ASP A 271 6.89 19.80 -3.68
C ASP A 271 6.87 18.27 -3.62
N SER A 272 7.47 17.69 -2.58
CA SER A 272 7.42 16.25 -2.34
C SER A 272 6.00 15.76 -2.05
N LEU A 273 5.65 14.63 -2.65
CA LEU A 273 4.41 13.91 -2.41
C LEU A 273 4.63 12.76 -1.43
N PHE A 274 3.64 12.56 -0.57
CA PHE A 274 3.53 11.48 0.41
C PHE A 274 2.14 11.59 1.03
N ALA A 275 1.73 10.58 1.79
CA ALA A 275 0.41 10.54 2.41
C ALA A 275 0.46 10.03 3.85
N ILE A 276 -0.58 10.33 4.61
CA ILE A 276 -0.90 9.65 5.87
C ILE A 276 -2.12 8.79 5.62
N PHE A 277 -2.04 7.52 5.96
CA PHE A 277 -3.16 6.59 5.96
C PHE A 277 -3.69 6.47 7.38
N THR A 278 -5.00 6.43 7.53
CA THR A 278 -5.69 6.14 8.80
C THR A 278 -6.70 5.03 8.55
N ILE A 279 -6.57 3.91 9.26
CA ILE A 279 -7.49 2.78 9.15
C ILE A 279 -8.24 2.64 10.47
N ASP A 280 -9.57 2.73 10.42
CA ASP A 280 -10.44 2.52 11.58
C ASP A 280 -11.26 1.24 11.35
N LEU A 281 -11.00 0.21 12.17
CA LEU A 281 -11.67 -1.09 12.10
C LEU A 281 -13.14 -1.00 12.53
N ASN A 282 -13.50 -0.07 13.42
CA ASN A 282 -14.88 0.09 13.89
C ASN A 282 -15.79 0.57 12.77
N SER A 283 -15.33 1.55 11.98
CA SER A 283 -16.05 2.04 10.80
C SER A 283 -15.70 1.29 9.51
N ARG A 284 -14.72 0.37 9.56
CA ARG A 284 -14.15 -0.34 8.40
C ARG A 284 -13.76 0.62 7.26
N SER A 285 -13.15 1.74 7.62
CA SER A 285 -12.83 2.82 6.68
C SER A 285 -11.34 3.05 6.55
N VAL A 286 -10.90 3.39 5.34
CA VAL A 286 -9.54 3.85 5.07
C VAL A 286 -9.59 5.31 4.65
N GLU A 287 -8.99 6.20 5.44
CA GLU A 287 -8.76 7.58 5.07
C GLU A 287 -7.32 7.77 4.59
N ILE A 288 -7.15 8.46 3.47
CA ILE A 288 -5.85 8.83 2.91
C ILE A 288 -5.79 10.35 2.86
N GLU A 289 -4.88 10.92 3.64
CA GLU A 289 -4.52 12.33 3.61
C GLU A 289 -3.33 12.53 2.67
N GLY A 290 -3.62 12.86 1.41
CA GLY A 290 -2.62 13.08 0.38
C GLY A 290 -2.06 14.51 0.37
N ARG A 291 -1.30 14.82 -0.69
CA ARG A 291 -0.68 16.13 -0.91
C ARG A 291 -0.79 16.54 -2.36
N HIS A 292 -0.87 17.85 -2.58
CA HIS A 292 -0.86 18.45 -3.90
C HIS A 292 0.46 19.17 -4.15
N SER A 293 1.02 19.00 -5.35
CA SER A 293 2.21 19.66 -5.86
C SER A 293 1.90 20.27 -7.23
N GLN A 294 2.93 20.77 -7.92
CA GLN A 294 2.81 21.26 -9.29
C GLN A 294 3.98 20.72 -10.11
N TRP A 295 3.81 20.60 -11.41
CA TRP A 295 4.90 20.26 -12.31
C TRP A 295 5.98 21.36 -12.29
N VAL A 296 7.25 20.95 -12.33
CA VAL A 296 8.36 21.85 -12.60
C VAL A 296 8.66 21.84 -14.10
N GLY A 297 8.48 22.98 -14.76
CA GLY A 297 8.62 23.06 -16.21
C GLY A 297 7.40 22.49 -16.93
N LYS A 298 7.63 21.64 -17.93
CA LYS A 298 6.56 21.05 -18.73
C LYS A 298 5.95 19.84 -18.02
N SER A 299 4.63 19.70 -18.10
CA SER A 299 3.93 18.48 -17.68
C SER A 299 4.02 17.38 -18.75
N PRO A 300 3.67 16.12 -18.44
CA PRO A 300 3.55 15.09 -19.46
C PRO A 300 2.58 15.48 -20.60
N PHE A 301 1.52 16.20 -20.27
CA PHE A 301 0.58 16.73 -21.26
C PHE A 301 1.23 17.76 -22.21
N ASP A 302 2.03 18.69 -21.67
CA ASP A 302 2.72 19.72 -22.48
C ASP A 302 3.80 19.12 -23.40
N LEU A 303 4.28 17.91 -23.07
CA LEU A 303 5.22 17.14 -23.90
C LEU A 303 4.53 16.32 -24.97
N ASN A 304 3.19 16.31 -25.02
CA ASN A 304 2.40 15.35 -25.81
C ASN A 304 2.83 13.90 -25.52
N TYR A 305 3.03 13.58 -24.24
CA TYR A 305 3.42 12.24 -23.80
C TYR A 305 2.39 11.21 -24.26
N ASP A 306 2.85 10.22 -25.03
CA ASP A 306 2.03 9.09 -25.46
C ASP A 306 1.68 8.23 -24.25
N THR A 307 0.49 8.48 -23.72
CA THR A 307 0.03 7.91 -22.48
C THR A 307 -0.49 6.50 -22.72
N PRO A 308 -0.11 5.50 -21.89
CA PRO A 308 -0.72 4.18 -21.95
C PRO A 308 -2.26 4.26 -21.95
N PRO A 309 -2.98 3.40 -22.70
CA PRO A 309 -4.42 3.55 -22.93
C PRO A 309 -5.28 3.69 -21.66
N ASP A 310 -4.86 3.05 -20.57
CA ASP A 310 -5.60 3.01 -19.30
C ASP A 310 -5.23 4.17 -18.36
N LEU A 311 -4.24 4.98 -18.71
CA LEU A 311 -3.79 6.14 -17.95
C LEU A 311 -4.32 7.44 -18.58
N LYS A 312 -4.61 8.42 -17.73
CA LYS A 312 -5.08 9.74 -18.16
C LYS A 312 -4.32 10.84 -17.43
N HIS A 313 -3.90 11.86 -18.19
CA HIS A 313 -3.38 13.11 -17.63
C HIS A 313 -4.41 13.77 -16.71
N ASN A 314 -3.94 14.39 -15.62
CA ASN A 314 -4.74 15.02 -14.57
C ASN A 314 -5.70 14.05 -13.84
N HIS A 315 -5.62 12.75 -14.12
CA HIS A 315 -6.27 11.68 -13.37
C HIS A 315 -5.19 10.84 -12.68
N GLN A 316 -4.75 9.73 -13.27
CA GLN A 316 -3.66 8.93 -12.72
C GLN A 316 -2.30 9.62 -12.82
N ILE A 317 -2.00 10.26 -13.96
CA ILE A 317 -0.76 11.00 -14.18
C ILE A 317 -0.97 12.44 -13.70
N THR A 318 -0.51 12.73 -12.50
CA THR A 318 -0.83 13.99 -11.81
C THR A 318 0.22 14.32 -10.75
N PRO A 319 0.49 15.60 -10.42
CA PRO A 319 1.44 15.96 -9.38
C PRO A 319 0.75 15.99 -8.01
N MET A 320 0.02 14.93 -7.66
CA MET A 320 -0.68 14.83 -6.37
C MET A 320 -0.86 13.38 -5.93
N ILE A 321 -1.02 13.21 -4.62
CA ILE A 321 -1.74 12.09 -4.02
C ILE A 321 -3.07 12.65 -3.54
N ARG A 322 -4.20 12.08 -3.95
CA ARG A 322 -5.52 12.61 -3.59
C ARG A 322 -5.90 12.25 -2.17
N ASN A 323 -6.69 13.13 -1.54
CA ASN A 323 -7.42 12.73 -0.35
C ASN A 323 -8.48 11.69 -0.74
N ARG A 324 -8.58 10.60 0.03
CA ARG A 324 -9.55 9.52 -0.23
C ARG A 324 -10.18 9.04 1.07
N PHE A 325 -11.42 8.58 0.95
CA PHE A 325 -12.12 7.84 1.99
C PHE A 325 -12.71 6.61 1.29
N LEU A 326 -12.17 5.43 1.60
CA LEU A 326 -12.53 4.15 1.00
C LEU A 326 -13.44 3.35 1.95
#